data_AF-A0A447Y2T6-F1
#
_entry.id   AF-A0A447Y2T6-F1
#
_cell.length_a   1.000
_cell.length_b   1.000
_cell.length_c   1.000
_cell.angle_alpha   90.00
_cell.angle_beta   90.00
_cell.angle_gamma   90.00
#
_symmetry.space_group_name_H-M   'P 1'
#
loop_
_entity.id
_entity.type
_entity.pdbx_description
1 polymer ?
#
loop_
_entity_poly.entity_id
_entity_poly.type
_entity_poly.pdbx_seq_one_letter_code
_entity_poly.pdbx_strand_id
1 'polypeptide(L)'
;MIKNCREQHEALKAQLEQGRDRLLEIHSNGGEKAQELAESIEEQDDDTNLIAFAMNLFDIIGINQDDRGDNMIVLTPSDHMLVPDFPGLSEDGITITFDREVALAREDAQFITWEHPLIRNGLDLILSGDTGSSTISLLKNKALPVGTLLVELIYVVEAQAPKQLQLNRFLHRRRYVCCWIKTATTWRRR
;
A
#
# COMPACT_ATOMS: atom_id res chain seq x y z
N MET A 1 36.63 39.35 24.35
CA MET A 1 35.36 39.14 23.62
C MET A 1 34.85 37.70 23.74
N ILE A 2 35.58 36.68 23.29
CA ILE A 2 35.14 35.26 23.31
C ILE A 2 34.74 34.76 24.71
N LYS A 3 35.50 35.14 25.75
CA LYS A 3 35.21 34.76 27.14
C LYS A 3 33.87 35.31 27.66
N ASN A 4 33.55 36.56 27.30
CA ASN A 4 32.31 37.23 27.66
C ASN A 4 31.11 36.64 26.90
N CYS A 5 31.26 36.35 25.60
CA CYS A 5 30.22 35.64 24.83
C CYS A 5 29.91 34.25 25.42
N ARG A 6 30.93 33.54 25.93
CA ARG A 6 30.74 32.24 26.58
C ARG A 6 30.00 32.36 27.91
N GLU A 7 30.34 33.34 28.74
CA GLU A 7 29.63 33.61 29.99
C GLU A 7 28.16 33.97 29.76
N GLN A 8 27.86 34.79 28.74
CA GLN A 8 26.49 35.12 28.37
C GLN A 8 25.72 33.91 27.81
N HIS A 9 26.38 33.07 27.00
CA HIS A 9 25.79 31.86 26.45
C HIS A 9 25.39 30.86 27.55
N GLU A 10 26.28 30.61 28.52
CA GLU A 10 25.98 29.72 29.65
C GLU A 10 24.83 30.26 30.52
N ALA A 11 24.79 31.59 30.75
CA ALA A 11 23.70 32.21 31.50
C ALA A 11 22.35 32.09 30.77
N LEU A 12 22.32 32.30 29.45
CA LEU A 12 21.14 32.12 28.61
C LEU A 12 20.68 30.66 28.55
N LYS A 13 21.62 29.72 28.42
CA LYS A 13 21.31 28.29 28.42
C LYS A 13 20.67 27.87 29.75
N ALA A 14 21.21 28.32 30.88
CA ALA A 14 20.66 28.04 32.20
C ALA A 14 19.24 28.63 32.38
N GLN A 15 18.98 29.83 31.87
CA GLN A 15 17.64 30.43 31.89
C GLN A 15 16.64 29.64 31.03
N LEU A 16 17.05 29.17 29.86
CA LEU A 16 16.21 28.33 28.99
C LEU A 16 15.90 26.97 29.63
N GLU A 17 16.89 26.34 30.28
CA GLU A 17 16.70 25.07 30.98
C GLU A 17 15.77 25.20 32.19
N GLN A 18 15.79 26.34 32.89
CA GLN A 18 14.88 26.63 34.01
C GLN A 18 13.45 26.96 33.54
N GLY A 19 13.30 27.51 32.33
CA GLY A 19 12.01 27.78 31.71
C GLY A 19 11.36 26.58 31.00
N ARG A 20 12.06 25.43 30.91
CA ARG A 20 11.51 24.21 30.30
C ARG A 20 10.44 23.58 31.17
N ASP A 21 9.25 23.48 30.62
CA ASP A 21 8.20 22.63 31.18
C ASP A 21 8.50 21.15 30.84
N ARG A 22 9.18 20.48 31.75
CA ARG A 22 9.56 19.06 31.59
C ARG A 22 8.36 18.12 31.48
N LEU A 23 7.23 18.46 32.09
CA LEU A 23 6.02 17.63 31.97
C LEU A 23 5.45 17.72 30.56
N LEU A 24 5.48 18.91 29.96
CA LEU A 24 5.09 19.09 28.57
C LEU A 24 6.05 18.38 27.62
N GLU A 25 7.36 18.39 27.88
CA GLU A 25 8.33 17.65 27.06
C GLU A 25 8.10 16.13 27.10
N ILE A 26 7.88 15.56 28.30
CA ILE A 26 7.60 14.12 28.47
C ILE A 26 6.24 13.75 27.88
N HIS A 27 5.22 14.58 28.04
CA HIS A 27 3.91 14.30 27.46
C HIS A 27 3.92 14.46 25.93
N SER A 28 4.71 15.41 25.39
CA SER A 28 4.78 15.67 23.95
C SER A 28 5.62 14.64 23.22
N ASN A 29 6.65 14.07 23.84
CA ASN A 29 7.47 13.03 23.22
C ASN A 29 6.81 11.64 23.24
N GLY A 30 5.75 11.45 24.05
CA GLY A 30 5.01 10.19 24.17
C GLY A 30 5.76 9.05 24.87
N GLY A 31 7.02 9.27 25.24
CA GLY A 31 7.89 8.35 25.97
C GLY A 31 8.09 7.01 25.25
N GLU A 32 8.23 5.96 26.05
CA GLU A 32 8.49 4.60 25.61
C GLU A 32 7.41 4.07 24.64
N LYS A 33 6.13 4.42 24.87
CA LYS A 33 5.03 3.99 24.00
C LYS A 33 5.13 4.53 22.57
N ALA A 34 5.67 5.73 22.39
CA ALA A 34 5.86 6.30 21.06
C ALA A 34 7.01 5.61 20.33
N GLN A 35 8.03 5.19 21.07
CA GLN A 35 9.15 4.44 20.52
C GLN A 35 8.75 3.02 20.11
N GLU A 36 7.98 2.30 20.95
CA GLU A 36 7.39 1.00 20.58
C GLU A 36 6.52 1.11 19.32
N LEU A 37 5.73 2.19 19.20
CA LEU A 37 4.92 2.44 18.01
C LEU A 37 5.80 2.70 16.78
N ALA A 38 6.88 3.47 16.92
CA ALA A 38 7.81 3.75 15.83
C ALA A 38 8.47 2.45 15.32
N GLU A 39 8.94 1.60 16.23
CA GLU A 39 9.51 0.29 15.90
C GLU A 39 8.49 -0.61 15.17
N SER A 40 7.22 -0.58 15.60
CA SER A 40 6.17 -1.35 14.92
C SER A 40 5.84 -0.86 13.51
N ILE A 41 6.10 0.41 13.21
CA ILE A 41 5.92 0.99 11.88
C ILE A 41 7.12 0.64 11.00
N GLU A 42 8.34 0.72 11.55
CA GLU A 42 9.55 0.30 10.85
C GLU A 42 9.49 -1.17 10.41
N GLU A 43 8.97 -2.06 11.27
CA GLU A 43 8.79 -3.48 10.91
C GLU A 43 7.76 -3.69 9.78
N GLN A 44 6.75 -2.81 9.66
CA GLN A 44 5.77 -2.86 8.58
C GLN A 44 6.29 -2.30 7.26
N ASP A 45 7.27 -1.39 7.30
CA ASP A 45 7.87 -0.82 6.08
C ASP A 45 8.67 -1.87 5.29
N ASP A 46 9.21 -2.92 5.96
CA ASP A 46 9.93 -4.04 5.33
C ASP A 46 9.01 -5.07 4.61
N ASP A 47 7.72 -4.75 4.42
CA ASP A 47 6.76 -5.66 3.79
C ASP A 47 6.96 -5.79 2.27
N THR A 48 7.68 -6.83 1.87
CA THR A 48 7.88 -7.22 0.45
C THR A 48 6.59 -7.49 -0.33
N ASN A 49 5.47 -7.76 0.35
CA ASN A 49 4.19 -8.00 -0.33
C ASN A 49 3.68 -6.74 -1.05
N LEU A 50 3.94 -5.55 -0.49
CA LEU A 50 3.55 -4.29 -1.11
C LEU A 50 4.22 -4.12 -2.48
N ILE A 51 5.53 -4.42 -2.55
CA ILE A 51 6.32 -4.27 -3.77
C ILE A 51 5.77 -5.19 -4.86
N ALA A 52 5.60 -6.48 -4.55
CA ALA A 52 5.06 -7.45 -5.49
C ALA A 52 3.62 -7.10 -5.91
N PHE A 53 2.80 -6.61 -4.98
CA PHE A 53 1.44 -6.18 -5.27
C PHE A 53 1.41 -4.97 -6.20
N ALA A 54 2.19 -3.93 -5.91
CA ALA A 54 2.27 -2.71 -6.69
C ALA A 54 2.76 -2.98 -8.12
N MET A 55 3.80 -3.81 -8.29
CA MET A 55 4.30 -4.20 -9.60
C MET A 55 3.24 -4.91 -10.44
N ASN A 56 2.50 -5.88 -9.85
CA ASN A 56 1.41 -6.56 -10.52
C ASN A 56 0.25 -5.61 -10.85
N LEU A 57 -0.07 -4.68 -9.95
CA LEU A 57 -1.11 -3.67 -10.16
C LEU A 57 -0.78 -2.79 -11.37
N PHE A 58 0.45 -2.28 -11.44
CA PHE A 58 0.90 -1.43 -12.55
C PHE A 58 0.96 -2.20 -13.88
N ASP A 59 1.39 -3.46 -13.87
CA ASP A 59 1.38 -4.31 -15.07
C ASP A 59 -0.04 -4.56 -15.61
N ILE A 60 -1.00 -4.86 -14.72
CA ILE A 60 -2.41 -5.03 -15.12
C ILE A 60 -3.00 -3.74 -15.70
N ILE A 61 -2.65 -2.58 -15.13
CA ILE A 61 -3.08 -1.27 -15.64
C ILE A 61 -2.44 -0.96 -17.00
N GLY A 62 -1.28 -1.57 -17.31
CA GLY A 62 -0.48 -1.31 -18.50
C GLY A 62 0.47 -0.13 -18.33
N ILE A 63 1.05 0.06 -17.14
CA ILE A 63 2.08 1.07 -16.88
C ILE A 63 3.45 0.42 -17.07
N ASN A 64 4.30 1.04 -17.89
CA ASN A 64 5.67 0.58 -18.10
C ASN A 64 6.51 0.87 -16.86
N GLN A 65 7.26 -0.13 -16.40
CA GLN A 65 8.12 -0.07 -15.22
C GLN A 65 9.57 -0.22 -15.65
N ASP A 66 10.37 0.83 -15.49
CA ASP A 66 11.80 0.85 -15.84
C ASP A 66 12.63 0.97 -14.56
N ASP A 67 13.37 -0.08 -14.21
CA ASP A 67 14.23 -0.11 -13.02
C ASP A 67 15.54 0.64 -13.30
N ARG A 68 15.76 1.74 -12.56
CA ARG A 68 16.96 2.58 -12.70
C ARG A 68 18.09 2.19 -11.74
N GLY A 69 17.89 1.15 -10.92
CA GLY A 69 18.79 0.79 -9.83
C GLY A 69 18.53 1.62 -8.57
N ASP A 70 19.21 1.27 -7.47
CA ASP A 70 19.06 1.88 -6.13
C ASP A 70 17.60 1.91 -5.62
N ASN A 71 16.84 0.84 -5.85
CA ASN A 71 15.43 0.70 -5.47
C ASN A 71 14.49 1.78 -6.07
N MET A 72 14.88 2.39 -7.19
CA MET A 72 14.04 3.36 -7.91
C MET A 72 13.47 2.78 -9.20
N ILE A 73 12.18 2.97 -9.39
CA ILE A 73 11.46 2.54 -10.59
C ILE A 73 10.84 3.78 -11.24
N VAL A 74 11.07 3.93 -12.54
CA VAL A 74 10.42 4.95 -13.34
C VAL A 74 9.16 4.36 -13.96
N LEU A 75 8.03 4.97 -13.65
CA LEU A 75 6.73 4.63 -14.22
C LEU A 75 6.44 5.53 -15.40
N THR A 76 6.16 4.94 -16.56
CA THR A 76 5.76 5.68 -17.77
C THR A 76 4.44 5.13 -18.32
N PRO A 77 3.56 6.00 -18.83
CA PRO A 77 2.35 5.54 -19.50
C PRO A 77 2.71 4.76 -20.76
N SER A 78 1.84 3.83 -21.15
CA SER A 78 2.02 3.01 -22.34
C SER A 78 0.80 3.10 -23.27
N ASP A 79 0.98 2.70 -24.52
CA ASP A 79 -0.11 2.69 -25.51
C ASP A 79 -1.21 1.65 -25.21
N HIS A 80 -0.96 0.69 -24.31
CA HIS A 80 -1.89 -0.39 -23.95
C HIS A 80 -2.57 -0.16 -22.59
N MET A 81 -2.58 1.08 -22.11
CA MET A 81 -3.13 1.44 -20.82
C MET A 81 -4.66 1.24 -20.76
N LEU A 82 -5.15 0.70 -19.63
CA LEU A 82 -6.59 0.46 -19.40
C LEU A 82 -7.43 1.75 -19.33
N VAL A 83 -6.81 2.87 -18.95
CA VAL A 83 -7.47 4.17 -18.74
C VAL A 83 -6.70 5.27 -19.46
N PRO A 84 -7.37 6.26 -20.08
CA PRO A 84 -6.71 7.34 -20.81
C PRO A 84 -5.75 8.17 -19.94
N ASP A 85 -6.12 8.43 -18.69
CA ASP A 85 -5.32 9.19 -17.71
C ASP A 85 -5.37 8.50 -16.34
N PHE A 86 -4.21 8.24 -15.74
CA PHE A 86 -4.11 7.74 -14.37
C PHE A 86 -3.76 8.87 -13.40
N PRO A 87 -4.60 9.15 -12.39
CA PRO A 87 -4.34 10.26 -11.46
C PRO A 87 -3.02 10.06 -10.71
N GLY A 88 -2.08 10.97 -10.94
CA GLY A 88 -0.74 10.93 -10.33
C GLY A 88 0.36 10.44 -11.25
N LEU A 89 0.05 10.04 -12.49
CA LEU A 89 1.05 9.71 -13.52
C LEU A 89 1.14 10.85 -14.55
N SER A 90 2.30 11.49 -14.67
CA SER A 90 2.60 12.44 -15.74
C SER A 90 3.03 11.73 -17.02
N GLU A 91 2.85 12.37 -18.18
CA GLU A 91 3.35 11.85 -19.47
C GLU A 91 4.88 11.69 -19.48
N ASP A 92 5.60 12.57 -18.78
CA ASP A 92 7.06 12.51 -18.61
C ASP A 92 7.53 11.34 -17.71
N GLY A 93 6.58 10.61 -17.11
CA GLY A 93 6.83 9.57 -16.13
C GLY A 93 7.10 10.10 -14.73
N ILE A 94 7.05 9.22 -13.74
CA ILE A 94 7.35 9.52 -12.33
C ILE A 94 8.35 8.52 -11.79
N THR A 95 9.24 8.97 -10.91
CA THR A 95 10.15 8.08 -10.18
C THR A 95 9.52 7.70 -8.85
N ILE A 96 9.49 6.41 -8.54
CA ILE A 96 8.96 5.87 -7.30
C ILE A 96 10.04 5.07 -6.55
N THR A 97 9.92 5.02 -5.23
CA THR A 97 10.74 4.16 -4.36
C THR A 97 9.86 3.53 -3.28
N PHE A 98 10.22 2.33 -2.86
CA PHE A 98 9.62 1.63 -1.72
C PHE A 98 10.47 1.75 -0.45
N ASP A 99 11.67 2.31 -0.57
CA ASP A 99 12.60 2.47 0.53
C ASP A 99 12.51 3.89 1.10
N ARG A 100 12.27 3.97 2.41
CA ARG A 100 12.15 5.24 3.14
C ARG A 100 13.47 5.99 3.18
N GLU A 101 14.61 5.31 3.33
CA GLU A 101 15.91 5.99 3.37
C GLU A 101 16.24 6.65 2.04
N VAL A 102 15.95 5.95 0.93
CA VAL A 102 16.12 6.49 -0.42
C VAL A 102 15.19 7.69 -0.65
N ALA A 103 13.93 7.61 -0.22
CA ALA A 103 12.98 8.72 -0.32
C ALA A 103 13.42 9.96 0.47
N LEU A 104 14.05 9.78 1.64
CA LEU A 104 14.60 10.88 2.43
C LEU A 104 15.83 11.52 1.78
N ALA A 105 16.64 10.75 1.05
CA ALA A 105 17.79 11.26 0.33
C ALA A 105 17.41 11.93 -1.00
N ARG A 106 16.31 11.49 -1.62
CA ARG A 106 15.85 11.90 -2.95
C ARG A 106 14.40 12.34 -2.93
N GLU A 107 14.18 13.64 -2.77
CA GLU A 107 12.85 14.26 -2.79
C GLU A 107 12.16 14.20 -4.17
N ASP A 108 12.90 13.90 -5.24
CA ASP A 108 12.36 13.69 -6.58
C ASP A 108 11.65 12.33 -6.76
N ALA A 109 11.88 11.38 -5.86
CA ALA A 109 11.22 10.08 -5.87
C ALA A 109 9.99 10.07 -4.93
N GLN A 110 8.87 9.53 -5.41
CA GLN A 110 7.67 9.34 -4.59
C GLN A 110 7.80 8.08 -3.74
N PHE A 111 7.62 8.22 -2.43
CA PHE A 111 7.60 7.08 -1.50
C PHE A 111 6.25 6.36 -1.56
N ILE A 112 6.28 5.09 -1.97
CA ILE A 112 5.08 4.27 -2.14
C ILE A 112 4.79 3.46 -0.89
N THR A 113 3.59 3.69 -0.34
CA THR A 113 2.99 2.90 0.75
C THR A 113 1.60 2.42 0.36
N TRP A 114 0.99 1.57 1.19
CA TRP A 114 -0.42 1.14 1.01
C TRP A 114 -1.42 2.30 0.95
N GLU A 115 -1.10 3.43 1.58
CA GLU A 115 -1.96 4.62 1.60
C GLU A 115 -1.71 5.58 0.44
N HIS A 116 -0.66 5.35 -0.36
CA HIS A 116 -0.29 6.23 -1.45
C HIS A 116 -1.45 6.34 -2.47
N PRO A 117 -1.79 7.56 -2.96
CA PRO A 117 -2.89 7.76 -3.89
C PRO A 117 -2.82 6.86 -5.14
N LEU A 118 -1.63 6.57 -5.66
CA LEU A 118 -1.47 5.66 -6.81
C LEU A 118 -1.99 4.25 -6.50
N ILE A 119 -1.65 3.67 -5.35
CA ILE A 119 -2.09 2.34 -4.96
C ILE A 119 -3.59 2.34 -4.69
N ARG A 120 -4.09 3.35 -3.98
CA ARG A 120 -5.52 3.49 -3.69
C ARG A 120 -6.37 3.66 -4.96
N ASN A 121 -5.93 4.49 -5.89
CA ASN A 121 -6.63 4.74 -7.15
C ASN A 121 -6.59 3.51 -8.06
N GLY A 122 -5.44 2.81 -8.13
CA GLY A 122 -5.35 1.56 -8.87
C GLY A 122 -6.22 0.46 -8.27
N LEU A 123 -6.26 0.35 -6.94
CA LEU A 123 -7.20 -0.53 -6.24
C LEU A 123 -8.65 -0.18 -6.54
N ASP A 124 -9.03 1.10 -6.45
CA ASP A 124 -10.40 1.52 -6.73
C ASP A 124 -10.79 1.22 -8.18
N LEU A 125 -9.88 1.43 -9.14
CA LEU A 125 -10.09 1.10 -10.54
C LEU A 125 -10.38 -0.39 -10.75
N ILE A 126 -9.58 -1.28 -10.16
CA ILE A 126 -9.79 -2.73 -10.28
C ILE A 126 -11.04 -3.18 -9.51
N LEU A 127 -11.30 -2.61 -8.34
CA LEU A 127 -12.43 -3.00 -7.48
C LEU A 127 -13.77 -2.45 -7.96
N SER A 128 -13.77 -1.35 -8.71
CA SER A 128 -14.95 -0.77 -9.36
C SER A 128 -15.19 -1.37 -10.74
N GLY A 129 -14.13 -1.81 -11.41
CA GLY A 129 -14.21 -2.53 -12.67
C GLY A 129 -14.85 -3.91 -12.54
N ASP A 130 -15.38 -4.39 -13.67
CA ASP A 130 -15.87 -5.77 -13.85
C ASP A 130 -14.76 -6.72 -14.34
N THR A 131 -13.56 -6.20 -14.59
CA THR A 131 -12.40 -6.96 -15.05
C THR A 131 -11.95 -7.94 -13.99
N GLY A 132 -11.84 -9.23 -14.36
CA GLY A 132 -11.52 -10.31 -13.43
C GLY A 132 -12.71 -10.86 -12.62
N SER A 133 -13.94 -10.39 -12.88
CA SER A 133 -15.16 -10.91 -12.24
C SER A 133 -15.52 -12.34 -12.66
N SER A 134 -15.15 -12.73 -13.88
CA SER A 134 -15.37 -14.08 -14.40
C SER A 134 -14.15 -14.56 -15.17
N THR A 135 -13.71 -15.78 -14.88
CA THR A 135 -12.60 -16.44 -15.56
C THR A 135 -12.87 -17.93 -15.68
N ILE A 136 -12.36 -18.55 -16.73
CA ILE A 136 -12.41 -20.00 -16.91
C ILE A 136 -10.98 -20.52 -17.02
N SER A 137 -10.66 -21.51 -16.19
CA SER A 137 -9.33 -22.14 -16.17
C SER A 137 -9.45 -23.65 -16.29
N LEU A 138 -8.50 -24.25 -17.01
CA LEU A 138 -8.44 -25.69 -17.21
C LEU A 138 -7.43 -26.30 -16.24
N LEU A 139 -7.91 -27.08 -15.27
CA LEU A 139 -7.04 -27.83 -14.36
C LEU A 139 -6.70 -29.21 -14.93
N LYS A 140 -5.44 -29.40 -15.33
CA LYS A 140 -4.92 -30.72 -15.76
C LYS A 140 -4.47 -31.53 -14.54
N ASN A 141 -5.34 -32.38 -14.01
CA ASN A 141 -5.00 -33.28 -12.91
C ASN A 141 -5.46 -34.72 -13.20
N LYS A 142 -4.54 -35.69 -13.15
CA LYS A 142 -4.82 -37.11 -13.39
C LYS A 142 -5.62 -37.77 -12.26
N ALA A 143 -5.67 -37.16 -11.08
CA ALA A 143 -6.37 -37.70 -9.92
C ALA A 143 -7.88 -37.40 -9.90
N LEU A 144 -8.39 -36.56 -10.82
CA LEU A 144 -9.79 -36.17 -10.86
C LEU A 144 -10.54 -36.84 -12.01
N PRO A 145 -11.81 -37.25 -11.82
CA PRO A 145 -12.65 -37.77 -12.89
C PRO A 145 -12.83 -36.75 -14.03
N VAL A 146 -12.88 -37.25 -15.26
CA VAL A 146 -13.16 -36.43 -16.45
C VAL A 146 -14.55 -35.78 -16.32
N GLY A 147 -14.65 -34.50 -16.71
CA GLY A 147 -15.89 -33.73 -16.62
C GLY A 147 -16.21 -33.18 -15.23
N THR A 148 -15.26 -33.17 -14.28
CA THR A 148 -15.44 -32.49 -12.99
C THR A 148 -15.51 -30.98 -13.22
N LEU A 149 -16.62 -30.35 -12.79
CA LEU A 149 -16.76 -28.91 -12.76
C LEU A 149 -16.47 -28.38 -11.36
N LEU A 150 -15.62 -27.37 -11.31
CA LEU A 150 -15.34 -26.61 -10.10
C LEU A 150 -15.73 -25.17 -10.36
N VAL A 151 -16.53 -24.62 -9.45
CA VAL A 151 -16.92 -23.21 -9.47
C VAL A 151 -16.44 -22.58 -8.18
N GLU A 152 -15.62 -21.54 -8.32
CA GLU A 152 -15.18 -20.69 -7.23
C GLU A 152 -16.02 -19.41 -7.24
N LEU A 153 -16.70 -19.14 -6.12
CA LEU A 153 -17.51 -17.94 -5.92
C LEU A 153 -16.90 -17.10 -4.80
N ILE A 154 -16.59 -15.85 -5.12
CA ILE A 154 -16.02 -14.86 -4.19
C ILE A 154 -17.15 -13.90 -3.82
N TYR A 155 -17.56 -13.93 -2.55
CA TYR A 155 -18.61 -13.03 -2.05
C TYR A 155 -17.99 -11.82 -1.35
N VAL A 156 -18.56 -10.65 -1.62
CA VAL A 156 -18.17 -9.38 -1.00
C VAL A 156 -19.34 -8.89 -0.15
N VAL A 157 -19.08 -8.69 1.14
CA VAL A 157 -20.05 -8.07 2.05
C VAL A 157 -19.76 -6.57 2.10
N GLU A 158 -20.75 -5.77 1.76
CA GLU A 158 -20.66 -4.31 1.79
C GLU A 158 -21.69 -3.71 2.74
N ALA A 159 -21.24 -2.74 3.52
CA ALA A 159 -22.10 -1.90 4.35
C ALA A 159 -22.10 -0.48 3.78
N GLN A 160 -23.28 0.03 3.44
CA GLN A 160 -23.46 1.40 2.98
C GLN A 160 -23.54 2.34 4.18
N ALA A 161 -22.42 2.99 4.54
CA ALA A 161 -22.34 3.92 5.66
C ALA A 161 -21.43 5.11 5.34
N PRO A 162 -21.73 6.34 5.84
CA PRO A 162 -20.85 7.48 5.65
C PRO A 162 -19.48 7.26 6.34
N LYS A 163 -18.41 7.74 5.71
CA LYS A 163 -17.01 7.55 6.15
C LYS A 163 -16.73 7.98 7.60
N GLN A 164 -17.52 8.93 8.13
CA GLN A 164 -17.42 9.41 9.51
C GLN A 164 -17.66 8.33 10.56
N LEU A 165 -18.44 7.28 10.25
CA LEU A 165 -18.73 6.18 11.19
C LEU A 165 -17.55 5.21 11.38
N GLN A 166 -16.46 5.38 10.62
CA GLN A 166 -15.26 4.52 10.69
C GLN A 166 -15.56 3.02 10.64
N LEU A 167 -16.60 2.61 9.90
CA LEU A 167 -17.03 1.21 9.82
C LEU A 167 -15.91 0.28 9.37
N ASN A 168 -15.02 0.77 8.51
CA ASN A 168 -13.83 0.07 8.05
C ASN A 168 -12.98 -0.47 9.22
N ARG A 169 -12.89 0.24 10.35
CA ARG A 169 -12.10 -0.23 11.51
C ARG A 169 -12.56 -1.59 12.05
N PHE A 170 -13.87 -1.89 11.95
CA PHE A 170 -14.45 -3.13 12.48
C PHE A 170 -14.86 -4.11 11.38
N LEU A 171 -15.39 -3.59 10.28
CA LEU A 171 -15.82 -4.33 9.12
C LEU A 171 -15.22 -3.67 7.87
N HIS A 172 -13.92 -3.86 7.68
CA HIS A 172 -13.33 -3.65 6.34
C HIS A 172 -14.07 -4.53 5.33
N ARG A 173 -14.10 -4.11 4.05
CA ARG A 173 -14.68 -4.85 2.91
C ARG A 173 -14.00 -6.22 2.80
N ARG A 174 -14.40 -7.17 3.65
CA ARG A 174 -13.82 -8.50 3.75
C ARG A 174 -14.37 -9.29 2.57
N ARG A 175 -13.46 -9.65 1.66
CA ARG A 175 -13.72 -10.76 0.73
C ARG A 175 -13.72 -12.03 1.56
N TYR A 176 -14.89 -12.67 1.67
CA TYR A 176 -14.96 -14.03 2.15
C TYR A 176 -14.83 -14.93 0.92
N VAL A 177 -13.73 -15.67 0.86
CA VAL A 177 -13.45 -16.72 -0.15
C VAL A 177 -13.32 -18.02 0.66
N CYS A 178 -13.88 -19.17 0.33
CA CYS A 178 -14.25 -19.75 -0.95
C CYS A 178 -15.39 -20.76 -0.74
N CYS A 179 -16.45 -20.75 -1.56
CA CYS A 179 -17.35 -21.90 -1.65
C CYS A 179 -17.00 -22.68 -2.92
N TRP A 180 -16.25 -23.78 -2.78
CA TRP A 180 -16.06 -24.73 -3.87
C TRP A 180 -17.32 -25.56 -4.02
N ILE A 181 -18.19 -25.20 -4.95
CA ILE A 181 -19.33 -26.04 -5.29
C ILE A 181 -18.83 -27.11 -6.27
N LYS A 182 -18.57 -28.31 -5.75
CA LYS A 182 -18.24 -29.47 -6.59
C LYS A 182 -19.54 -30.08 -7.10
N THR A 183 -19.88 -29.80 -8.36
CA THR A 183 -20.98 -30.52 -9.02
C THR A 183 -20.41 -31.75 -9.71
N ALA A 184 -20.68 -32.92 -9.13
CA ALA A 184 -20.43 -34.21 -9.78
C ALA A 184 -21.55 -34.47 -10.80
N THR A 185 -21.59 -33.70 -11.88
CA THR A 185 -22.57 -33.90 -12.94
C THR A 185 -22.02 -34.92 -13.92
N THR A 186 -22.44 -36.18 -13.78
CA THR A 186 -22.38 -37.17 -14.85
C THR A 186 -23.23 -36.67 -16.02
N TRP A 187 -22.61 -35.90 -16.91
CA TRP A 187 -23.24 -35.36 -18.10
C TRP A 187 -23.54 -36.51 -19.07
N ARG A 188 -24.71 -37.12 -18.93
CA ARG A 188 -25.22 -38.13 -19.86
C ARG A 188 -25.63 -37.41 -21.13
N ARG A 189 -24.81 -37.54 -22.18
CA ARG A 189 -25.10 -37.06 -23.56
C ARG A 189 -26.54 -37.43 -23.96
N ARG A 190 -27.32 -36.44 -24.37
CA ARG A 190 -28.38 -36.63 -25.38
C ARG A 190 -27.79 -36.30 -26.74
#